data_AF-A0A200R054-F1
#
_entry.id   AF-A0A200R054-F1
#
_cell.length_a   1.000
_cell.length_b   1.000
_cell.length_c   1.000
_cell.angle_alpha   90.00
_cell.angle_beta   90.00
_cell.angle_gamma   90.00
#
_symmetry.space_group_name_H-M   'P 1'
#
loop_
_entity.id
_entity.type
_entity.pdbx_description
1 polymer ?
#
loop_
_entity_poly.entity_id
_entity_poly.type
_entity_poly.pdbx_seq_one_letter_code
_entity_poly.pdbx_strand_id
1 'polypeptide(L)'
;MEAALAELERVQIQILKRITELEISHLPDQFSAIVSLSSQQEDCSEGTTESRLSSILRSNGVRDFSFKRVPSDYYDRALDSRRELLDAPSIHHLCKSIVLVLPFTFLNSRILL
;
A
#
# COMPACT_ATOMS: atom_id res chain seq x y z
N MET A 1 -6.24 37.78 13.14
CA MET A 1 -6.68 36.67 12.25
C MET A 1 -5.49 35.84 11.80
N GLU A 2 -4.41 36.45 11.29
CA GLU A 2 -3.16 35.73 10.93
C GLU A 2 -2.51 34.97 12.10
N ALA A 3 -2.43 35.56 13.30
CA ALA A 3 -1.83 34.87 14.45
C ALA A 3 -2.58 33.58 14.85
N ALA A 4 -3.90 33.55 14.68
CA ALA A 4 -4.71 32.37 14.95
C ALA A 4 -4.51 31.28 13.89
N LEU A 5 -4.28 31.67 12.64
CA LEU A 5 -3.95 30.75 11.55
C LEU A 5 -2.56 30.14 11.73
N ALA A 6 -1.57 30.96 12.10
CA ALA A 6 -0.20 30.49 12.35
C ALA A 6 -0.15 29.48 13.52
N GLU A 7 -0.92 29.71 14.58
CA GLU A 7 -1.00 28.76 15.69
C GLU A 7 -1.70 27.45 15.28
N LEU A 8 -2.74 27.53 14.46
CA LEU A 8 -3.41 26.33 13.93
C LEU A 8 -2.46 25.50 13.06
N GLU A 9 -1.70 26.14 12.18
CA GLU A 9 -0.70 25.49 11.33
C GLU A 9 0.38 24.81 12.17
N ARG A 10 0.89 25.51 13.21
CA ARG A 10 1.86 24.96 14.15
C ARG A 10 1.34 23.69 14.84
N VAL A 11 0.09 23.72 15.30
CA VAL A 11 -0.56 22.58 15.96
C VAL A 11 -0.78 21.43 14.96
N GLN A 12 -1.22 21.71 13.73
CA GLN A 12 -1.39 20.69 12.70
C GLN A 12 -0.08 19.98 12.37
N ILE A 13 1.01 20.72 12.17
CA ILE A 13 2.34 20.16 11.92
C ILE A 13 2.77 19.27 13.09
N GLN A 14 2.53 19.72 14.33
CA GLN A 14 2.88 18.95 15.52
C GLN A 14 2.09 17.65 15.63
N ILE A 15 0.80 17.66 15.27
CA ILE A 15 -0.05 16.46 15.25
C ILE A 15 0.45 15.48 14.19
N LEU A 16 0.67 15.95 12.96
CA LEU A 16 1.16 15.10 11.87
C LEU A 16 2.51 14.45 12.22
N LYS A 17 3.43 15.22 12.80
CA LYS A 17 4.74 14.69 13.25
C LYS A 17 4.59 13.56 14.27
N ARG A 18 3.71 13.73 15.26
CA ARG A 18 3.45 12.71 16.29
C ARG A 18 2.79 11.46 15.70
N ILE A 19 1.90 11.62 14.73
CA ILE A 19 1.29 10.49 14.01
C ILE A 19 2.38 9.72 13.27
N THR A 20 3.24 10.39 12.50
CA THR A 20 4.35 9.74 11.78
C THR A 20 5.30 9.00 12.73
N GLU A 21 5.65 9.59 13.88
CA GLU A 21 6.48 8.92 14.90
C GLU A 21 5.79 7.66 15.48
N LEU A 22 4.48 7.74 15.73
CA LEU A 22 3.70 6.61 16.22
C LEU A 22 3.56 5.52 15.16
N GLU A 23 3.33 5.90 13.90
CA GLU A 23 3.29 5.00 12.75
C GLU A 23 4.63 4.29 12.59
N ILE A 24 5.76 4.99 12.65
CA ILE A 24 7.10 4.36 12.58
C ILE A 24 7.32 3.41 13.76
N SER A 25 6.86 3.76 14.96
CA SER A 25 7.03 2.95 16.16
C SER A 25 6.14 1.71 16.20
N HIS A 26 4.97 1.76 15.55
CA HIS A 26 3.97 0.68 15.52
C HIS A 26 3.88 -0.02 14.17
N LEU A 27 4.57 0.48 13.14
CA LEU A 27 4.80 -0.23 11.90
C LEU A 27 5.53 -1.50 12.30
N PRO A 28 4.94 -2.69 12.07
CA PRO A 28 5.67 -3.92 12.28
C PRO A 28 6.96 -3.81 11.45
N ASP A 29 8.09 -4.12 12.08
CA ASP A 29 9.46 -4.17 11.53
C ASP A 29 9.57 -4.86 10.14
N GLN A 30 8.51 -5.54 9.72
CA GLN A 30 8.35 -6.25 8.48
C GLN A 30 8.25 -5.35 7.24
N PHE A 31 7.76 -4.10 7.28
CA PHE A 31 7.65 -3.31 6.04
C PHE A 31 9.02 -2.94 5.43
N SER A 32 10.01 -2.67 6.28
CA SER A 32 11.41 -2.50 5.86
C SER A 32 12.04 -3.81 5.37
N ALA A 33 11.60 -4.96 5.89
CA ALA A 33 11.99 -6.28 5.39
C ALA A 33 11.32 -6.62 4.04
N ILE A 34 10.09 -6.14 3.77
CA ILE A 34 9.37 -6.37 2.49
C ILE A 34 10.16 -5.80 1.30
N VAL A 35 10.77 -4.61 1.46
CA VAL A 35 11.58 -3.97 0.41
C VAL A 35 12.94 -4.64 0.26
N SER A 36 13.54 -5.09 1.37
CA SER A 36 14.86 -5.74 1.39
C SER A 36 14.83 -7.21 0.94
N LEU A 37 13.69 -7.91 1.03
CA LEU A 37 13.52 -9.29 0.50
C LEU A 37 13.47 -9.36 -1.03
N SER A 38 13.52 -8.21 -1.73
CA SER A 38 13.57 -8.23 -3.19
C SER A 38 14.98 -8.47 -3.75
N SER A 39 16.01 -8.49 -2.90
CA SER A 39 17.40 -8.59 -3.33
C SER A 39 18.23 -9.74 -2.75
N GLN A 40 17.70 -10.57 -1.83
CA GLN A 40 18.46 -11.71 -1.31
C GLN A 40 17.61 -12.96 -1.07
N GLN A 41 18.13 -14.07 -1.63
CA GLN A 41 17.86 -15.48 -1.34
C GLN A 41 16.71 -16.16 -2.13
N GLU A 42 17.13 -16.69 -3.28
CA GLU A 42 16.80 -18.07 -3.66
C GLU A 42 17.09 -18.99 -2.47
N ASP A 43 16.04 -19.45 -1.78
CA ASP A 43 16.13 -20.66 -0.97
C ASP A 43 14.86 -21.51 -1.16
N CYS A 44 15.11 -22.81 -1.22
CA CYS A 44 14.31 -23.83 -1.89
C CYS A 44 13.00 -24.19 -1.16
N SER A 45 11.97 -23.37 -1.32
CA SER A 45 10.58 -23.80 -1.18
C SER A 45 9.74 -22.97 -2.14
N GLU A 46 9.39 -23.55 -3.30
CA GLU A 46 8.55 -22.97 -4.36
C GLU A 46 7.13 -22.63 -3.86
N GLY A 47 7.00 -21.61 -3.02
CA GLY A 47 5.73 -20.99 -2.71
C GLY A 47 5.35 -20.08 -3.85
N THR A 48 4.21 -20.33 -4.49
CA THR A 48 3.61 -19.37 -5.45
C THR A 48 3.49 -17.98 -4.80
N THR A 49 3.46 -16.90 -5.60
CA THR A 49 3.23 -15.53 -5.09
C THR A 49 2.02 -15.46 -4.15
N GLU A 50 0.99 -16.27 -4.44
CA GLU A 50 -0.19 -16.45 -3.60
C GLU A 50 0.13 -16.99 -2.21
N SER A 51 0.99 -18.00 -2.08
CA SER A 51 1.43 -18.55 -0.79
C SER A 51 2.18 -17.51 0.04
N ARG A 52 3.09 -16.77 -0.61
CA ARG A 52 3.82 -15.66 0.04
C ARG A 52 2.87 -14.58 0.54
N LEU A 53 1.93 -14.12 -0.29
CA LEU A 53 0.95 -13.11 0.10
C LEU A 53 -0.02 -13.63 1.18
N SER A 54 -0.44 -14.89 1.10
CA SER A 54 -1.28 -15.53 2.12
C SER A 54 -0.62 -15.53 3.50
N SER A 55 0.67 -15.86 3.54
CA SER A 55 1.46 -15.86 4.78
C SER A 55 1.53 -14.46 5.38
N ILE A 56 1.79 -13.45 4.55
CA ILE A 56 1.83 -12.04 4.96
C ILE A 56 0.47 -11.58 5.51
N LEU A 57 -0.63 -11.87 4.83
CA LEU A 57 -1.97 -11.46 5.29
C LEU A 57 -2.29 -12.07 6.66
N ARG A 58 -2.02 -13.37 6.83
CA ARG A 58 -2.25 -14.09 8.10
C ARG A 58 -1.37 -13.58 9.23
N SER A 59 -0.09 -13.29 8.97
CA SER A 59 0.83 -12.77 10.00
C SER A 59 0.41 -11.38 10.48
N ASN A 60 -0.30 -10.61 9.64
CA ASN A 60 -0.87 -9.30 9.98
C ASN A 60 -2.30 -9.39 10.55
N GLY A 61 -2.78 -10.60 10.89
CA GLY A 61 -4.09 -10.78 11.51
C GLY A 61 -5.28 -10.75 10.54
N VAL A 62 -5.04 -10.65 9.23
CA VAL A 62 -6.10 -10.78 8.22
C VAL A 62 -6.44 -12.26 8.05
N ARG A 63 -7.65 -12.64 8.46
CA ARG A 63 -8.10 -14.04 8.46
C ARG A 63 -8.92 -14.40 7.23
N ASP A 64 -9.64 -13.43 6.68
CA ASP A 64 -10.59 -13.62 5.58
C ASP A 64 -10.07 -12.93 4.31
N PHE A 65 -9.59 -13.73 3.37
CA PHE A 65 -9.18 -13.27 2.04
C PHE A 65 -9.30 -14.41 1.02
N SER A 66 -9.49 -14.06 -0.25
CA SER A 66 -9.53 -15.01 -1.36
C SER A 66 -8.75 -14.47 -2.56
N PHE A 67 -7.88 -15.28 -3.14
CA PHE A 67 -7.21 -14.93 -4.38
C PHE A 67 -8.06 -15.36 -5.58
N LYS A 68 -8.15 -14.48 -6.58
CA LYS A 68 -8.88 -14.73 -7.83
C LYS A 68 -7.95 -14.54 -9.01
N ARG A 69 -7.86 -15.55 -9.87
CA ARG A 69 -7.18 -15.41 -11.17
C ARG A 69 -8.12 -14.71 -12.15
N VAL A 70 -7.58 -13.76 -12.89
CA VAL A 70 -8.32 -12.98 -13.89
C VAL A 70 -7.73 -13.25 -15.28
N PRO A 71 -8.52 -13.09 -16.36
CA PRO A 71 -8.02 -13.15 -17.73
C PRO A 71 -6.86 -12.18 -17.99
N SER A 72 -6.03 -12.48 -19.00
CA SER A 72 -4.87 -11.66 -19.35
C SER A 72 -5.25 -10.24 -19.81
N ASP A 73 -6.44 -10.07 -20.39
CA ASP A 73 -6.97 -8.79 -20.87
C ASP A 73 -7.69 -7.98 -19.78
N TYR A 74 -7.55 -8.37 -18.51
CA TYR A 74 -8.26 -7.75 -17.38
C TYR A 74 -8.09 -6.21 -17.33
N TYR A 75 -6.88 -5.71 -17.57
CA TYR A 75 -6.59 -4.27 -17.52
C TYR A 75 -7.01 -3.50 -18.78
N ASP A 76 -7.43 -4.18 -19.84
CA ASP A 76 -7.94 -3.56 -21.07
C ASP A 76 -9.46 -3.39 -21.03
N ARG A 77 -10.14 -4.12 -20.14
CA ARG A 77 -11.60 -4.07 -19.96
C ARG A 77 -12.06 -2.81 -19.23
N ALA A 78 -13.30 -2.40 -19.45
CA ALA A 78 -13.95 -1.31 -18.70
C ALA A 78 -14.07 -1.65 -17.19
N LEU A 79 -14.15 -0.62 -16.34
CA LEU A 79 -14.19 -0.79 -14.89
C LEU A 79 -15.39 -1.63 -14.41
N ASP A 80 -16.55 -1.47 -15.04
CA ASP A 80 -17.75 -2.26 -14.71
C ASP A 80 -17.53 -3.75 -14.96
N SER A 81 -16.87 -4.11 -16.08
CA SER A 81 -16.52 -5.50 -16.37
C SER A 81 -15.51 -6.07 -15.36
N ARG A 82 -14.58 -5.24 -14.85
CA ARG A 82 -13.63 -5.67 -13.81
C ARG A 82 -14.32 -5.88 -12.47
N ARG A 83 -15.27 -5.00 -12.13
CA ARG A 83 -16.11 -5.13 -10.94
C ARG A 83 -16.85 -6.46 -10.96
N GLU A 84 -17.50 -6.78 -12.08
CA GLU A 84 -18.21 -8.06 -12.26
C GLU A 84 -17.25 -9.25 -12.16
N LEU A 85 -16.09 -9.18 -12.82
CA LEU A 85 -15.13 -10.27 -12.83
C LEU A 85 -14.54 -10.54 -11.45
N LEU A 86 -14.38 -9.51 -10.60
CA LEU A 86 -13.91 -9.65 -9.23
C LEU A 86 -15.02 -9.84 -8.19
N ASP A 87 -16.29 -9.80 -8.61
CA ASP A 87 -17.46 -9.80 -7.71
C ASP A 87 -17.40 -8.69 -6.65
N ALA A 88 -16.94 -7.50 -7.07
CA ALA A 88 -16.82 -6.35 -6.20
C ALA A 88 -18.18 -5.63 -6.02
N PRO A 89 -18.50 -5.09 -4.82
CA PRO A 89 -19.76 -4.39 -4.59
C PRO A 89 -19.95 -3.15 -5.46
N SER A 90 -18.87 -2.43 -5.77
CA SER A 90 -18.88 -1.28 -6.68
C SER A 90 -17.50 -1.07 -7.31
N ILE A 91 -17.43 -0.26 -8.37
CA ILE A 91 -16.16 0.09 -9.03
C ILE A 91 -15.16 0.78 -8.08
N HIS A 92 -15.66 1.43 -7.02
CA HIS A 92 -14.84 2.14 -6.03
C HIS A 92 -14.13 1.19 -5.05
N HIS A 93 -14.50 -0.09 -5.02
CA HIS A 93 -13.81 -1.13 -4.25
C HIS A 93 -12.63 -1.74 -5.01
N LEU A 94 -12.39 -1.33 -6.27
CA LEU A 94 -11.25 -1.78 -7.06
C LEU A 94 -10.02 -0.95 -6.69
N CYS A 95 -9.08 -1.57 -5.98
CA CYS A 95 -7.79 -0.96 -5.65
C CYS A 95 -6.69 -1.43 -6.61
N LYS A 96 -5.75 -0.53 -6.93
CA LYS A 96 -4.54 -0.85 -7.69
C LYS A 96 -3.33 -0.26 -6.98
N SER A 97 -2.37 -1.11 -6.64
CA SER A 97 -1.04 -0.67 -6.24
C SER A 97 -0.21 -0.38 -7.49
N ILE A 98 0.30 0.84 -7.61
CA ILE A 98 1.21 1.24 -8.70
C ILE A 98 2.55 1.57 -8.08
N VAL A 99 3.61 0.95 -8.59
CA VAL A 99 4.99 1.28 -8.20
C VAL A 99 5.52 2.31 -9.20
N LEU A 100 5.91 3.47 -8.69
CA LEU A 100 6.55 4.53 -9.47
C LEU A 100 8.02 4.61 -9.06
N VAL A 101 8.92 4.59 -10.04
CA VAL A 101 10.35 4.83 -9.80
C VAL A 101 10.60 6.32 -10.00
N LEU A 102 10.87 7.03 -8.91
CA LEU A 102 11.19 8.46 -8.98
C LEU A 102 12.64 8.66 -9.44
N PRO A 103 12.91 9.53 -10.43
CA PRO A 103 14.26 10.02 -10.68
C PRO A 103 14.70 10.91 -9.49
N PHE A 104 15.98 10.84 -9.12
CA PHE A 104 16.60 11.39 -7.90
C PHE A 104 16.42 12.92 -7.68
N THR A 105 15.76 13.64 -8.58
CA THR A 105 15.64 15.10 -8.57
C THR A 105 14.31 15.63 -8.01
N PHE A 106 13.31 14.79 -7.74
CA PHE A 106 11.96 15.25 -7.37
C PHE A 106 11.65 15.27 -5.86
N LEU A 107 12.61 14.92 -5.00
CA LEU A 107 12.37 14.70 -3.56
C LEU A 107 11.97 15.96 -2.76
N ASN A 108 11.98 17.15 -3.34
CA ASN A 108 11.67 18.40 -2.62
C ASN A 108 10.28 18.99 -2.89
N SER A 109 9.40 18.34 -3.65
CA SER A 109 8.03 18.84 -3.77
C SER A 109 7.01 17.76 -4.09
N ARG A 110 6.18 17.48 -3.08
CA ARG A 110 4.77 17.09 -3.20
C ARG A 110 4.51 15.67 -3.71
N ILE A 111 4.44 14.73 -2.77
CA ILE A 111 3.41 13.68 -2.82
C ILE A 111 2.30 14.14 -1.87
N LEU A 112 1.33 14.85 -2.44
CA LEU A 112 0.00 15.03 -1.85
C LEU A 112 -0.89 13.97 -2.49
N LEU A 113 -1.41 13.07 -1.65
CA LEU A 113 -2.47 12.12 -1.97
C LEU A 113 -3.72 12.84 -2.49
#